data_AF-A0A259JT40-F1
#
_entry.id   AF-A0A259JT40-F1
#
_cell.length_a   1.000
_cell.length_b   1.000
_cell.length_c   1.000
_cell.angle_alpha   90.00
_cell.angle_beta   90.00
_cell.angle_gamma   90.00
#
_symmetry.space_group_name_H-M   'P 1'
#
loop_
_entity.id
_entity.type
_entity.pdbx_description
1 polymer ?
#
loop_
_entity_poly.entity_id
_entity_poly.type
_entity_poly.pdbx_seq_one_letter_code
_entity_poly.pdbx_strand_id
1 'polypeptide(L)'
;AVGRAYDVCLVAREAPEEFEELIAENGLSCQDRAPMTPVVKLVFGADYDKTRLTEYATVLAHAQRVGIGRGELAGFLAETDGGLKGVVQTERQLRKQEAGKDLAPLTEPRPAILRQLRALEGHPFTSINADGAEFGVVMIRRIPGGDIVVLGEVADDIPLVEKVARKLIG
;
A
#
# COMPACT_ATOMS: atom_id res chain seq x y z
N ALA A 1 -21.31 10.07 11.42
CA ALA A 1 -20.37 11.06 10.85
C ALA A 1 -19.81 10.62 9.50
N VAL A 2 -19.17 9.44 9.40
CA VAL A 2 -18.57 8.96 8.12
C VAL A 2 -19.57 8.83 6.97
N GLY A 3 -20.83 8.44 7.25
CA GLY A 3 -21.91 8.47 6.26
C GLY A 3 -22.13 9.83 5.61
N ARG A 4 -22.16 10.90 6.42
CA ARG A 4 -22.32 12.27 5.91
C ARG A 4 -21.09 12.75 5.13
N ALA A 5 -19.89 12.27 5.51
CA ALA A 5 -18.68 12.57 4.74
C ALA A 5 -18.74 11.97 3.32
N TYR A 6 -19.39 10.82 3.17
CA TYR A 6 -19.63 10.24 1.85
C TYR A 6 -20.67 11.03 1.06
N ASP A 7 -21.73 11.53 1.70
CA ASP A 7 -22.68 12.43 1.02
C ASP A 7 -21.98 13.70 0.50
N VAL A 8 -21.04 14.26 1.26
CA VAL A 8 -20.18 15.37 0.79
C VAL A 8 -19.35 14.95 -0.41
N CYS A 9 -18.80 13.72 -0.41
CA CYS A 9 -18.06 13.19 -1.55
C CYS A 9 -18.91 13.07 -2.81
N LEU A 10 -20.20 12.71 -2.69
CA LEU A 10 -21.11 12.64 -3.83
C LEU A 10 -21.40 14.02 -4.40
N VAL A 11 -21.71 15.00 -3.54
CA VAL A 11 -21.95 16.39 -3.95
C VAL A 11 -20.69 17.02 -4.57
N ALA A 12 -19.51 16.76 -4.00
CA ALA A 12 -18.24 17.24 -4.53
C ALA A 12 -17.95 16.75 -5.96
N ARG A 13 -18.53 15.62 -6.38
CA ARG A 13 -18.42 15.12 -7.76
C ARG A 13 -19.39 15.82 -8.72
N GLU A 14 -20.51 16.31 -8.21
CA GLU A 14 -21.51 17.06 -8.98
C GLU A 14 -21.10 18.53 -9.14
N ALA A 15 -20.37 19.09 -8.17
CA ALA A 15 -19.88 20.47 -8.16
C ALA A 15 -18.36 20.54 -7.85
N PRO A 16 -17.50 20.13 -8.79
CA PRO A 16 -16.05 20.04 -8.54
C PRO A 16 -15.39 21.41 -8.31
N GLU A 17 -15.84 22.46 -8.98
CA GLU A 17 -15.29 23.83 -8.84
C GLU A 17 -15.60 24.41 -7.45
N GLU A 18 -16.85 24.30 -7.00
CA GLU A 18 -17.28 24.72 -5.65
C GLU A 18 -16.55 23.93 -4.56
N PHE A 19 -16.32 22.63 -4.80
CA PHE A 19 -15.56 21.81 -3.87
C PHE A 19 -14.10 22.24 -3.81
N GLU A 20 -13.47 22.56 -4.94
CA GLU A 20 -12.09 23.03 -4.97
C GLU A 20 -11.92 24.36 -4.24
N GLU A 21 -12.84 25.31 -4.42
CA GLU A 21 -12.89 26.57 -3.68
C GLU A 21 -12.99 26.33 -2.17
N LEU A 22 -13.94 25.48 -1.75
CA LEU A 22 -14.13 25.13 -0.34
C LEU A 22 -12.90 24.45 0.27
N ILE A 23 -12.22 23.59 -0.48
CA ILE A 23 -10.97 22.94 -0.03
C ILE A 23 -9.86 23.99 0.13
N ALA A 24 -9.73 24.93 -0.80
CA ALA A 24 -8.72 25.99 -0.74
C ALA A 24 -8.95 26.95 0.44
N GLU A 25 -10.19 27.37 0.70
CA GLU A 25 -10.56 28.22 1.84
C GLU A 25 -10.20 27.59 3.20
N ASN A 26 -10.22 26.25 3.27
CA ASN A 26 -9.86 25.50 4.47
C ASN A 26 -8.37 25.17 4.55
N GLY A 27 -7.53 25.72 3.67
CA GLY A 27 -6.08 25.47 3.62
C GLY A 27 -5.73 24.02 3.26
N LEU A 28 -6.65 23.31 2.59
CA LEU A 28 -6.48 21.94 2.13
C LEU A 28 -6.09 21.95 0.65
N SER A 29 -5.62 20.80 0.15
CA SER A 29 -5.29 20.62 -1.27
C SER A 29 -5.73 19.25 -1.77
N CYS A 30 -6.25 19.22 -2.98
CA CYS A 30 -6.60 17.99 -3.69
C CYS A 30 -5.34 17.30 -4.21
N GLN A 31 -5.34 15.96 -4.18
CA GLN A 31 -4.27 15.13 -4.74
C GLN A 31 -4.90 13.92 -5.43
N ASP A 32 -4.56 13.70 -6.70
CA ASP A 32 -5.09 12.59 -7.50
C ASP A 32 -4.84 11.22 -6.87
N ARG A 33 -3.70 11.07 -6.19
CA ARG A 33 -3.33 9.83 -5.47
C ARG A 33 -4.14 9.58 -4.19
N ALA A 34 -4.85 10.58 -3.68
CA ALA A 34 -5.53 10.53 -2.40
C ALA A 34 -6.84 11.36 -2.37
N PRO A 35 -7.77 11.14 -3.32
CA PRO A 35 -8.90 12.03 -3.59
C PRO A 35 -9.91 12.11 -2.42
N MET A 36 -9.93 11.11 -1.54
CA MET A 36 -10.81 11.10 -0.37
C MET A 36 -10.25 11.88 0.83
N THR A 37 -8.95 12.21 0.84
CA THR A 37 -8.29 12.88 1.97
C THR A 37 -8.82 14.29 2.24
N PRO A 38 -9.01 15.16 1.22
CA PRO A 38 -9.56 16.49 1.43
C PRO A 38 -10.97 16.43 2.03
N VAL A 39 -11.83 15.51 1.55
CA VAL A 39 -13.19 15.33 2.08
C VAL A 39 -13.18 14.96 3.56
N VAL A 40 -12.37 13.97 3.97
CA VAL A 40 -12.34 13.59 5.39
C VAL A 40 -11.73 14.67 6.27
N LYS A 41 -10.74 15.42 5.79
CA LYS A 41 -10.16 16.54 6.55
C LYS A 41 -11.14 17.71 6.68
N LEU A 42 -11.92 17.99 5.64
CA LEU A 42 -12.96 19.01 5.68
C LEU A 42 -14.05 18.66 6.70
N VAL A 43 -14.48 17.39 6.75
CA VAL A 43 -15.59 16.96 7.62
C VAL A 43 -15.18 16.70 9.07
N PHE A 44 -13.97 16.15 9.30
CA PHE A 44 -13.51 15.75 10.63
C PHE A 44 -12.47 16.69 11.24
N GLY A 45 -11.90 17.60 10.45
CA GLY A 45 -10.80 18.47 10.83
C GLY A 45 -9.45 17.94 10.34
N ALA A 46 -8.58 18.85 9.88
CA ALA A 46 -7.25 18.52 9.38
C ALA A 46 -6.34 17.89 10.44
N ASP A 47 -6.54 18.25 11.70
CA ASP A 47 -5.77 17.80 12.87
C ASP A 47 -6.43 16.63 13.63
N TYR A 48 -7.48 16.03 13.06
CA TYR A 48 -8.09 14.83 13.62
C TYR A 48 -7.11 13.65 13.62
N ASP A 49 -7.40 12.63 14.42
CA ASP A 49 -6.52 11.46 14.51
C ASP A 49 -6.17 10.90 13.12
N LYS A 50 -4.87 10.84 12.83
CA LYS A 50 -4.34 10.49 11.50
C LYS A 50 -4.75 9.07 11.08
N THR A 51 -4.85 8.17 12.05
CA THR A 51 -5.25 6.78 11.79
C THR A 51 -6.73 6.75 11.40
N ARG A 52 -7.60 7.45 12.14
CA ARG A 52 -9.03 7.58 11.81
C ARG A 52 -9.27 8.25 10.46
N LEU A 53 -8.56 9.33 10.13
CA LEU A 53 -8.66 9.98 8.83
C LEU A 53 -8.32 9.02 7.69
N THR A 54 -7.27 8.20 7.87
CA THR A 54 -6.87 7.19 6.89
C THR A 54 -7.93 6.09 6.75
N GLU A 55 -8.50 5.63 7.86
CA GLU A 55 -9.60 4.66 7.86
C GLU A 55 -10.84 5.19 7.15
N TYR A 56 -11.28 6.41 7.48
CA TYR A 56 -12.44 7.04 6.83
C TYR A 56 -12.19 7.25 5.34
N ALA A 57 -11.03 7.74 4.93
CA ALA A 57 -10.70 7.91 3.52
C ALA A 57 -10.74 6.57 2.76
N THR A 58 -10.31 5.48 3.41
CA THR A 58 -10.38 4.12 2.84
C THR A 58 -11.83 3.67 2.67
N VAL A 59 -12.69 3.93 3.67
CA VAL A 59 -14.12 3.62 3.61
C VAL A 59 -14.81 4.40 2.49
N LEU A 60 -14.54 5.70 2.35
CA LEU A 60 -15.12 6.52 1.28
C LEU A 60 -14.71 6.00 -0.11
N ALA A 61 -13.45 5.62 -0.29
CA ALA A 61 -12.97 5.02 -1.54
C ALA A 61 -13.68 3.70 -1.85
N HIS A 62 -13.89 2.86 -0.83
CA HIS A 62 -14.62 1.61 -1.01
C HIS A 62 -16.09 1.85 -1.37
N ALA A 63 -16.76 2.75 -0.66
CA ALA A 63 -18.15 3.12 -0.92
C ALA A 63 -18.32 3.65 -2.36
N GLN A 64 -17.38 4.47 -2.84
CA GLN A 64 -17.34 4.91 -4.23
C GLN A 64 -17.14 3.75 -5.21
N ARG A 65 -16.23 2.82 -4.92
CA ARG A 65 -15.93 1.65 -5.77
C ARG A 65 -17.16 0.75 -5.96
N VAL A 66 -17.94 0.53 -4.90
CA VAL A 66 -19.12 -0.34 -4.95
C VAL A 66 -20.43 0.40 -5.24
N GLY A 67 -20.36 1.72 -5.47
CA GLY A 67 -21.50 2.52 -5.92
C GLY A 67 -22.57 2.77 -4.85
N ILE A 68 -22.18 2.96 -3.59
CA ILE A 68 -23.11 3.29 -2.50
C ILE A 68 -23.82 4.62 -2.81
N GLY A 69 -25.13 4.68 -2.53
CA GLY A 69 -25.94 5.89 -2.70
C GLY A 69 -25.86 6.86 -1.52
N ARG A 70 -26.41 8.06 -1.73
CA ARG A 70 -26.53 9.09 -0.70
C ARG A 70 -27.36 8.57 0.48
N GLY A 71 -26.84 8.72 1.69
CA GLY A 71 -27.50 8.25 2.92
C GLY A 71 -27.40 6.75 3.19
N GLU A 72 -26.86 5.95 2.28
CA GLU A 72 -26.84 4.48 2.39
C GLU A 72 -25.63 3.94 3.15
N LEU A 73 -24.52 4.70 3.21
CA LEU A 73 -23.26 4.22 3.79
C LEU A 73 -23.40 3.76 5.25
N ALA A 74 -24.26 4.40 6.04
CA ALA A 74 -24.47 4.00 7.42
C ALA A 74 -25.10 2.60 7.55
N GLY A 75 -26.08 2.29 6.70
CA GLY A 75 -26.71 0.96 6.64
C GLY A 75 -25.72 -0.09 6.14
N PHE A 76 -25.02 0.21 5.05
CA PHE A 76 -23.97 -0.67 4.52
C PHE A 76 -22.91 -1.05 5.58
N LEU A 77 -22.44 -0.09 6.36
CA LEU A 77 -21.46 -0.35 7.42
C LEU A 77 -22.04 -1.17 8.59
N ALA A 78 -23.34 -1.07 8.85
CA ALA A 78 -24.00 -1.85 9.90
C ALA A 78 -24.21 -3.31 9.48
N GLU A 79 -24.43 -3.56 8.18
CA GLU A 79 -24.63 -4.89 7.60
C GLU A 79 -23.32 -5.60 7.24
N THR A 80 -22.21 -4.86 7.15
CA THR A 80 -20.88 -5.43 6.85
C THR A 80 -20.29 -6.10 8.10
N ASP A 81 -19.85 -7.34 7.97
CA ASP A 81 -19.09 -8.03 9.02
C ASP A 81 -17.83 -7.26 9.43
N GLY A 82 -17.68 -6.97 10.73
CA GLY A 82 -16.60 -6.12 11.24
C GLY A 82 -16.76 -4.62 10.93
N GLY A 83 -17.89 -4.23 10.34
CA GLY A 83 -18.28 -2.87 10.00
C GLY A 83 -17.17 -2.08 9.30
N LEU A 84 -16.85 -0.92 9.85
CA LEU A 84 -15.80 -0.04 9.31
C LEU A 84 -14.45 -0.74 9.13
N LYS A 85 -14.04 -1.58 10.09
CA LYS A 85 -12.75 -2.28 10.01
C LYS A 85 -12.78 -3.35 8.92
N GLY A 86 -13.91 -4.04 8.77
CA GLY A 86 -14.13 -4.99 7.68
C GLY A 86 -13.96 -4.33 6.31
N VAL A 87 -14.63 -3.19 6.09
CA VAL A 87 -14.49 -2.41 4.85
C VAL A 87 -13.05 -1.98 4.58
N VAL A 88 -12.34 -1.48 5.60
CA VAL A 88 -10.92 -1.08 5.47
C VAL A 88 -10.05 -2.26 5.04
N GLN A 89 -10.27 -3.45 5.61
CA GLN A 89 -9.54 -4.66 5.23
C GLN A 89 -9.84 -5.07 3.78
N THR A 90 -11.11 -5.10 3.41
CA THR A 90 -11.57 -5.42 2.04
C THR A 90 -10.93 -4.50 1.01
N GLU A 91 -11.00 -3.18 1.20
CA GLU A 91 -10.42 -2.22 0.27
C GLU A 91 -8.89 -2.35 0.18
N ARG A 92 -8.20 -2.60 1.30
CA ARG A 92 -6.76 -2.87 1.29
C ARG A 92 -6.41 -4.13 0.50
N GLN A 93 -7.23 -5.18 0.60
CA GLN A 93 -7.03 -6.40 -0.16
C GLN A 93 -7.26 -6.17 -1.66
N LEU A 94 -8.33 -5.46 -2.03
CA LEU A 94 -8.62 -5.10 -3.42
C LEU A 94 -7.48 -4.28 -4.03
N ARG A 95 -7.00 -3.23 -3.34
CA ARG A 95 -5.86 -2.44 -3.81
C ARG A 95 -4.58 -3.25 -3.96
N LYS A 96 -4.35 -4.24 -3.08
CA LYS A 96 -3.20 -5.15 -3.19
C LYS A 96 -3.33 -6.07 -4.41
N GLN A 97 -4.54 -6.53 -4.72
CA GLN A 97 -4.80 -7.33 -5.92
C GLN A 97 -4.64 -6.49 -7.19
N GLU A 98 -5.14 -5.25 -7.20
CA GLU A 98 -4.98 -4.30 -8.31
C GLU A 98 -3.52 -3.92 -8.51
N ALA A 99 -2.81 -3.52 -7.45
CA ALA A 99 -1.36 -3.28 -7.53
C ALA A 99 -0.59 -4.54 -7.95
N GLY A 100 -1.05 -5.73 -7.57
CA GLY A 100 -0.47 -6.99 -8.07
C GLY A 100 -0.69 -7.22 -9.57
N LYS A 101 -1.73 -6.61 -10.17
CA LYS A 101 -2.04 -6.64 -11.61
C LYS A 101 -1.43 -5.46 -12.38
N ASP A 102 -1.30 -4.30 -11.74
CA ASP A 102 -0.89 -3.01 -12.33
C ASP A 102 0.57 -2.61 -12.04
N LEU A 103 1.29 -3.38 -11.22
CA LEU A 103 2.75 -3.26 -11.21
C LEU A 103 3.26 -3.83 -12.53
N ALA A 104 3.32 -2.96 -13.55
CA ALA A 104 4.34 -3.09 -14.59
C ALA A 104 5.62 -3.51 -13.87
N PRO A 105 6.22 -4.66 -14.21
CA PRO A 105 7.33 -5.20 -13.45
C PRO A 105 8.35 -4.09 -13.30
N LEU A 106 8.78 -3.81 -12.06
CA LEU A 106 9.95 -2.96 -11.84
C LEU A 106 11.06 -3.57 -12.70
N THR A 107 11.31 -2.96 -13.86
CA THR A 107 12.30 -3.43 -14.82
C THR A 107 13.69 -3.35 -14.20
N GLU A 108 13.86 -2.46 -13.22
CA GLU A 108 15.11 -2.26 -12.50
C GLU A 108 14.89 -2.02 -11.00
N PRO A 109 15.81 -2.49 -10.13
CA PRO A 109 15.83 -2.13 -8.73
C PRO A 109 16.02 -0.63 -8.50
N ARG A 110 15.48 -0.09 -7.40
CA ARG A 110 15.58 1.34 -7.07
C ARG A 110 17.07 1.78 -6.97
N PRO A 111 17.46 2.96 -7.50
CA PRO A 111 18.86 3.42 -7.48
C PRO A 111 19.49 3.52 -6.08
N ALA A 112 18.70 3.84 -5.05
CA ALA A 112 19.17 3.89 -3.67
C ALA A 112 19.57 2.49 -3.13
N ILE A 113 18.76 1.47 -3.45
CA ILE A 113 19.03 0.08 -3.07
C ILE A 113 20.29 -0.42 -3.79
N LEU A 114 20.43 -0.13 -5.09
CA LEU A 114 21.64 -0.50 -5.84
C LEU A 114 22.92 0.11 -5.26
N ARG A 115 22.89 1.38 -4.81
CA ARG A 115 24.03 2.00 -4.13
C ARG A 115 24.40 1.27 -2.85
N GLN A 116 23.42 0.90 -2.03
CA GLN A 116 23.66 0.16 -0.79
C GLN A 116 24.23 -1.24 -1.06
N LEU A 117 23.65 -1.98 -2.01
CA LEU A 117 24.15 -3.32 -2.39
C LEU A 117 25.58 -3.27 -2.98
N ARG A 118 25.95 -2.19 -3.68
CA ARG A 118 27.32 -1.98 -4.17
C ARG A 118 28.32 -1.69 -3.05
N ALA A 119 27.87 -1.10 -1.94
CA ALA A 119 28.70 -0.79 -0.79
C ALA A 119 28.94 -2.01 0.13
N LEU A 120 28.13 -3.07 0.02
CA LEU A 120 28.34 -4.29 0.78
C LEU A 120 29.62 -5.02 0.37
N GLU A 121 30.37 -5.48 1.36
CA GLU A 121 31.44 -6.44 1.17
C GLU A 121 30.85 -7.78 0.73
N GLY A 122 31.54 -8.47 -0.19
CA GLY A 122 31.11 -9.77 -0.68
C GLY A 122 31.97 -10.86 -0.10
N HIS A 123 31.35 -11.98 0.25
CA HIS A 123 32.01 -13.14 0.85
C HIS A 123 31.89 -14.36 -0.06
N PRO A 124 32.81 -15.34 0.06
CA PRO A 124 32.68 -16.60 -0.66
C PRO A 124 31.46 -17.38 -0.17
N PHE A 125 30.86 -18.20 -1.04
CA PHE A 125 29.70 -19.03 -0.67
C PHE A 125 29.99 -19.97 0.51
N THR A 126 31.25 -20.42 0.64
CA THR A 126 31.72 -21.26 1.75
C THR A 126 31.70 -20.58 3.11
N SER A 127 31.43 -19.27 3.19
CA SER A 127 31.27 -18.56 4.46
C SER A 127 29.88 -18.73 5.09
N ILE A 128 28.93 -19.30 4.37
CA ILE A 128 27.58 -19.58 4.87
C ILE A 128 27.64 -20.73 5.89
N ASN A 129 26.92 -20.58 7.00
CA ASN A 129 26.90 -21.58 8.05
C ASN A 129 26.12 -22.83 7.59
N ALA A 130 26.79 -23.99 7.54
CA ALA A 130 26.18 -25.25 7.13
C ALA A 130 25.14 -25.79 8.14
N ASP A 131 25.21 -25.36 9.40
CA ASP A 131 24.27 -25.77 10.46
C ASP A 131 23.03 -24.85 10.54
N GLY A 132 22.78 -24.04 9.51
CA GLY A 132 21.63 -23.14 9.40
C GLY A 132 20.30 -23.85 9.09
N ALA A 133 19.26 -23.04 8.82
CA ALA A 133 17.95 -23.55 8.40
C ALA A 133 18.04 -24.35 7.08
N GLU A 134 17.16 -25.34 6.91
CA GLU A 134 17.14 -26.21 5.71
C GLU A 134 17.02 -25.42 4.39
N PHE A 135 16.30 -24.29 4.41
CA PHE A 135 16.15 -23.40 3.27
C PHE A 135 16.46 -21.94 3.66
N GLY A 136 17.34 -21.32 2.87
CA GLY A 136 17.70 -19.91 3.00
C GLY A 136 17.77 -19.22 1.64
N VAL A 137 17.70 -17.89 1.64
CA VAL A 137 17.83 -17.07 0.41
C VAL A 137 19.11 -16.26 0.49
N VAL A 138 19.97 -16.37 -0.53
CA VAL A 138 21.19 -15.58 -0.64
C VAL A 138 21.08 -14.51 -1.72
N MET A 139 21.64 -13.33 -1.44
CA MET A 139 21.86 -12.30 -2.45
C MET A 139 23.27 -12.46 -3.02
N ILE A 140 23.38 -12.58 -4.34
CA ILE A 140 24.68 -12.65 -5.02
C ILE A 140 25.02 -11.35 -5.74
N ARG A 141 26.31 -11.06 -5.89
CA ARG A 141 26.85 -10.04 -6.80
C ARG A 141 27.82 -10.69 -7.77
N ARG A 142 27.65 -10.37 -9.06
CA ARG A 142 28.61 -10.73 -10.11
C ARG A 142 29.64 -9.62 -10.23
N ILE A 143 30.91 -9.97 -10.20
CA ILE A 143 32.04 -9.05 -10.30
C ILE A 143 32.60 -9.11 -11.73
N PRO A 144 33.05 -7.97 -12.30
CA PRO A 144 33.82 -7.99 -13.55
C PRO A 144 35.00 -8.96 -13.44
N GLY A 145 35.10 -9.92 -14.36
CA GLY A 145 36.05 -11.03 -14.28
C GLY A 145 35.40 -12.41 -14.15
N GLY A 146 34.09 -12.46 -13.87
CA GLY A 146 33.32 -13.71 -13.86
C GLY A 146 33.07 -14.27 -12.45
N ASP A 147 33.68 -13.69 -11.43
CA ASP A 147 33.50 -14.11 -10.04
C ASP A 147 32.11 -13.76 -9.49
N ILE A 148 31.61 -14.64 -8.61
CA ILE A 148 30.35 -14.48 -7.90
C ILE A 148 30.61 -14.47 -6.41
N VAL A 149 30.11 -13.45 -5.72
CA VAL A 149 30.20 -13.31 -4.26
C VAL A 149 28.81 -13.27 -3.63
N VAL A 150 28.70 -13.74 -2.40
CA VAL A 150 27.49 -13.64 -1.56
C VAL A 150 27.55 -12.32 -0.79
N LEU A 151 26.49 -11.52 -0.84
CA LEU A 151 26.36 -10.28 -0.07
C LEU A 151 25.70 -10.50 1.30
N GLY A 152 24.96 -11.60 1.45
CA GLY A 152 24.29 -11.97 2.68
C GLY A 152 23.32 -13.13 2.49
N GLU A 153 23.07 -13.82 3.59
CA GLU A 153 22.05 -14.85 3.74
C GLU A 153 20.87 -14.29 4.54
N VAL A 154 19.65 -14.60 4.10
CA VAL A 154 18.43 -14.43 4.88
C VAL A 154 17.89 -15.81 5.21
N ALA A 155 18.09 -16.23 6.46
CA ALA A 155 17.54 -17.46 7.03
C ALA A 155 16.30 -17.15 7.88
N ASP A 156 15.49 -18.18 8.16
CA ASP A 156 14.30 -18.13 9.04
C ASP A 156 13.14 -17.20 8.59
N ASP A 157 13.20 -16.63 7.39
CA ASP A 157 12.10 -15.87 6.78
C ASP A 157 11.25 -16.78 5.88
N ILE A 158 10.34 -17.55 6.50
CA ILE A 158 9.45 -18.49 5.80
C ILE A 158 8.66 -17.80 4.66
N PRO A 159 8.01 -16.63 4.86
CA PRO A 159 7.32 -15.95 3.76
C PRO A 159 8.21 -15.59 2.57
N LEU A 160 9.46 -15.18 2.81
CA LEU A 160 10.41 -14.88 1.75
C LEU A 160 10.83 -16.15 1.01
N VAL A 161 11.14 -17.22 1.75
CA VAL A 161 11.50 -18.53 1.17
C VAL A 161 10.39 -19.03 0.26
N GLU A 162 9.13 -19.05 0.72
CA GLU A 162 8.00 -19.46 -0.12
C GLU A 162 7.82 -18.59 -1.37
N LYS A 163 8.08 -17.29 -1.25
CA LYS A 163 7.96 -16.35 -2.36
C LYS A 163 9.03 -16.60 -3.44
N VAL A 164 10.26 -16.94 -3.04
CA VAL A 164 11.35 -17.27 -3.96
C VAL A 164 11.17 -18.68 -4.53
N ALA A 165 10.82 -19.66 -3.70
CA ALA A 165 10.59 -21.04 -4.11
C ALA A 165 9.52 -21.16 -5.21
N ARG A 166 8.42 -20.40 -5.10
CA ARG A 166 7.38 -20.32 -6.15
C ARG A 166 7.90 -19.86 -7.51
N LYS A 167 8.98 -19.09 -7.56
CA LYS A 167 9.62 -18.65 -8.82
C LYS A 167 10.65 -19.65 -9.37
N LEU A 168 11.06 -20.62 -8.56
CA LEU A 168 12.04 -21.65 -8.95
C LEU A 168 11.35 -22.95 -9.39
N ILE A 169 10.22 -23.28 -8.77
CA ILE A 169 9.44 -24.49 -9.03
C ILE A 169 8.36 -24.24 -10.10
N GLY A 170 7.94 -22.97 -10.26
CA GLY A 170 6.91 -22.53 -11.20
C GLY A 170 7.47 -21.94 -12.48
#